data_AF-A0A8B8DW97-F1
#
_entry.id   AF-A0A8B8DW97-F1
#
_cell.length_a   1.000
_cell.length_b   1.000
_cell.length_c   1.000
_cell.angle_alpha   90.00
_cell.angle_beta   90.00
_cell.angle_gamma   90.00
#
_symmetry.space_group_name_H-M   'P 1'
#
loop_
_entity.id
_entity.type
_entity.pdbx_description
1 polymer ?
#
loop_
_entity_poly.entity_id
_entity_poly.type
_entity_poly.pdbx_seq_one_letter_code
_entity_poly.pdbx_strand_id
1 'polypeptide(L)'
;MKLDDGSMITIPEVVRTVLHSTLVKIYMAYCEETDFIPLSRSTLYHILSVCPASKRTNLKGLDNAAADGGNSYDILLSTISDIEKYVTDGIVLMELRECKESLRASRIYMKTDFKMHVKQVDHCSDHCINYALSDPHDTHFQQSCN
;
A
#
# COMPACT_ATOMS: atom_id res chain seq x y z
N MET A 1 17.13 8.92 -19.17
CA MET A 1 16.23 8.01 -19.91
C MET A 1 17.06 7.34 -21.00
N LYS A 2 16.89 6.05 -21.30
CA LYS A 2 17.67 5.38 -22.34
C LYS A 2 16.80 5.27 -23.59
N LEU A 3 17.29 5.76 -24.72
CA LEU A 3 16.61 5.65 -26.02
C LEU A 3 16.92 4.28 -26.65
N ASP A 4 16.12 3.88 -27.63
CA ASP A 4 16.25 2.59 -28.33
C ASP A 4 17.58 2.46 -29.10
N ASP A 5 18.25 3.57 -29.36
CA ASP A 5 19.60 3.66 -29.92
C ASP A 5 20.74 3.50 -28.88
N GLY A 6 20.38 3.30 -27.60
CA GLY A 6 21.33 3.13 -26.50
C GLY A 6 21.85 4.43 -25.88
N SER A 7 21.48 5.60 -26.42
CA SER A 7 21.90 6.90 -25.90
C SER A 7 21.17 7.27 -24.60
N MET A 8 21.89 7.95 -23.71
CA MET A 8 21.40 8.37 -22.39
C MET A 8 20.99 9.84 -22.43
N ILE A 9 19.69 10.11 -22.42
CA ILE A 9 19.17 11.47 -22.22
C ILE A 9 19.24 11.82 -20.73
N THR A 10 20.08 12.79 -20.40
CA THR A 10 20.09 13.47 -19.10
C THR A 10 19.18 14.70 -19.19
N ILE A 11 18.15 14.76 -18.35
CA ILE A 11 17.30 15.96 -18.27
C ILE A 11 18.16 17.10 -17.69
N PRO A 12 18.32 18.23 -18.39
CA PRO A 12 19.07 19.36 -17.89
C PRO A 12 18.48 19.89 -16.58
N GLU A 13 19.35 20.35 -15.68
CA GLU A 13 18.97 20.81 -14.35
C GLU A 13 17.94 21.94 -14.37
N VAL A 14 18.02 22.85 -15.34
CA VAL A 14 17.05 23.93 -15.55
C VAL A 14 15.65 23.38 -15.81
N VAL A 15 15.52 22.32 -16.62
CA VAL A 15 14.22 21.68 -16.92
C VAL A 15 13.65 20.99 -15.68
N ARG A 16 14.51 20.35 -14.87
CA ARG A 16 14.12 19.74 -13.59
C ARG A 16 13.59 20.78 -12.60
N THR A 17 14.26 21.91 -12.48
CA THR A 17 13.85 23.03 -11.61
C THR A 17 12.51 23.63 -12.06
N VAL A 18 12.30 23.80 -13.36
CA VAL A 18 11.01 24.27 -13.90
C VAL A 18 9.90 23.28 -13.56
N LEU A 19 10.10 21.97 -13.75
CA LEU A 19 9.13 20.94 -13.40
C LEU A 19 8.81 20.94 -11.90
N HIS A 20 9.81 21.02 -11.03
CA HIS A 20 9.60 21.09 -9.58
C HIS A 20 8.77 22.32 -9.19
N SER A 21 9.06 23.47 -9.80
CA SER A 21 8.32 24.70 -9.52
C SER A 21 6.85 24.62 -9.92
N THR A 22 6.56 24.00 -11.06
CA THR A 22 5.20 23.76 -11.55
C THR A 22 4.48 22.77 -10.64
N LEU A 23 5.14 21.69 -10.23
CA LEU A 23 4.57 20.65 -9.38
C LEU A 23 4.19 21.19 -7.99
N VAL A 24 5.06 21.99 -7.38
CA VAL A 24 4.76 22.69 -6.12
C VAL A 24 3.57 23.64 -6.29
N LYS A 25 3.46 24.38 -7.40
CA LYS A 25 2.30 25.27 -7.63
C LYS A 25 0.98 24.49 -7.73
N ILE A 26 0.96 23.40 -8.50
CA ILE A 26 -0.23 22.56 -8.66
C ILE A 26 -0.63 21.94 -7.32
N TYR A 27 0.33 21.42 -6.56
CA TYR A 27 0.06 20.83 -5.24
C TYR A 27 -0.55 21.87 -4.27
N MET A 28 -0.01 23.08 -4.23
CA MET A 28 -0.56 24.13 -3.36
C MET A 28 -1.99 24.53 -3.76
N ALA A 29 -2.27 24.65 -5.06
CA ALA A 29 -3.62 24.94 -5.56
C ALA A 29 -4.61 23.82 -5.20
N TYR A 30 -4.20 22.55 -5.37
CA TYR A 30 -4.99 21.41 -4.93
C TYR A 30 -5.29 21.45 -3.43
N CYS A 31 -4.30 21.77 -2.60
CA CYS A 31 -4.50 21.86 -1.15
C CYS A 31 -5.50 22.96 -0.76
N GLU A 32 -5.47 24.10 -1.46
CA GLU A 32 -6.45 25.18 -1.31
C GLU A 32 -7.86 24.74 -1.73
N GLU A 33 -7.99 23.97 -2.80
CA GLU A 33 -9.28 23.44 -3.28
C GLU A 33 -9.89 22.38 -2.36
N THR A 34 -9.05 21.61 -1.64
CA THR A 34 -9.50 20.48 -0.80
C THR A 34 -9.49 20.78 0.71
N ASP A 35 -9.28 22.03 1.11
CA ASP A 35 -9.07 22.43 2.52
C ASP A 35 -7.96 21.61 3.23
N PHE A 36 -6.96 21.16 2.47
CA PHE A 36 -5.82 20.43 3.00
C PHE A 36 -4.71 21.42 3.39
N ILE A 37 -4.07 21.22 4.54
CA ILE A 37 -2.96 22.08 4.99
C ILE A 37 -1.64 21.57 4.40
N PRO A 38 -1.00 22.28 3.45
CA PRO A 38 0.22 21.81 2.81
C PRO A 38 1.46 22.02 3.69
N LEU A 39 2.52 21.24 3.41
CA LEU A 39 3.86 21.52 3.92
C LEU A 39 4.41 22.84 3.35
N SER A 40 5.43 23.41 4.01
CA SER A 40 6.08 24.63 3.52
C SER A 40 6.73 24.41 2.15
N ARG A 41 6.79 25.45 1.32
CA ARG A 41 7.38 25.37 -0.03
C ARG A 41 8.81 24.87 0.01
N SER A 42 9.62 25.28 0.99
CA SER A 42 11.00 24.82 1.16
C SER A 42 11.08 23.30 1.40
N THR A 43 10.21 22.76 2.25
CA THR A 43 10.13 21.31 2.49
C THR A 43 9.71 20.56 1.23
N LEU A 44 8.74 21.08 0.47
CA LEU A 44 8.31 20.46 -0.79
C LEU A 44 9.44 20.44 -1.84
N TYR A 45 10.18 21.54 -1.99
CA TYR A 45 11.35 21.57 -2.86
C TYR A 45 12.47 20.65 -2.37
N HIS A 46 12.67 20.55 -1.06
CA HIS A 46 13.64 19.62 -0.49
C HIS A 46 13.27 18.17 -0.82
N ILE A 47 12.01 17.78 -0.63
CA ILE A 47 11.48 16.46 -1.02
C ILE A 47 11.75 16.20 -2.51
N LEU A 48 11.46 17.15 -3.39
CA LEU A 48 11.72 17.00 -4.83
C LEU A 48 13.21 16.97 -5.18
N SER A 49 14.07 17.55 -4.34
CA SER A 49 15.53 17.53 -4.54
C SER A 49 16.17 16.20 -4.12
N VAL A 50 15.66 15.58 -3.07
CA VAL A 50 16.16 14.31 -2.53
C VAL A 50 15.48 13.09 -3.14
N CYS A 51 14.29 13.25 -3.72
CA CYS A 51 13.54 12.20 -4.38
C CYS A 51 13.85 12.25 -5.88
N PRO A 52 14.86 11.51 -6.39
CA PRO A 52 15.15 11.51 -7.83
C PRO A 52 13.91 11.06 -8.60
N ALA A 53 13.64 11.72 -9.73
CA ALA A 53 12.63 11.26 -10.68
C ALA A 53 12.95 9.81 -11.06
N SER A 54 12.24 8.88 -10.41
CA SER A 54 12.54 7.46 -10.52
C SER A 54 12.38 7.05 -11.98
N LYS A 55 13.38 6.38 -12.55
CA LYS A 55 13.16 5.70 -13.82
C LYS A 55 12.03 4.70 -13.56
N ARG A 56 10.95 4.76 -14.34
CA ARG A 56 9.96 3.68 -14.45
C ARG A 56 10.65 2.45 -15.05
N THR A 57 11.58 1.82 -14.34
CA THR A 57 12.11 0.51 -14.70
C THR A 57 11.26 -0.58 -14.08
N ASN A 58 10.60 -0.28 -12.96
CA ASN A 58 9.74 -1.23 -12.27
C ASN A 58 8.39 -0.56 -11.99
N LEU A 59 7.29 -1.24 -12.31
CA LEU A 59 5.91 -0.95 -11.88
C LEU A 59 5.74 -1.13 -10.35
N LYS A 60 6.76 -0.86 -9.54
CA LYS A 60 6.78 -1.06 -8.08
C LYS A 60 5.93 -0.03 -7.29
N GLY A 61 5.21 0.85 -8.00
CA GLY A 61 4.28 1.81 -7.42
C GLY A 61 2.80 1.51 -7.71
N LEU A 62 2.50 0.39 -8.39
CA LEU A 62 1.18 -0.23 -8.30
C LEU A 62 1.21 -1.17 -7.10
N ASP A 63 0.08 -1.24 -6.40
CA ASP A 63 -0.13 -1.90 -5.13
C ASP A 63 0.21 -3.41 -5.15
N ASN A 64 1.52 -3.73 -5.11
CA ASN A 64 2.00 -5.11 -5.11
C ASN A 64 1.48 -5.85 -3.88
N ALA A 65 1.33 -5.17 -2.75
CA ALA A 65 0.81 -5.78 -1.53
C ALA A 65 -0.66 -6.22 -1.70
N ALA A 66 -1.53 -5.36 -2.26
CA ALA A 66 -2.91 -5.77 -2.53
C ALA A 66 -3.00 -6.83 -3.64
N ALA A 67 -2.14 -6.77 -4.66
CA ALA A 67 -2.07 -7.78 -5.72
C ALA A 67 -1.60 -9.14 -5.18
N ASP A 68 -0.52 -9.16 -4.40
CA ASP A 68 0.05 -10.34 -3.75
C ASP A 68 -0.95 -10.92 -2.73
N GLY A 69 -1.60 -10.05 -1.94
CA GLY A 69 -2.69 -10.44 -1.04
C GLY A 69 -3.85 -11.06 -1.82
N GLY A 70 -4.26 -10.43 -2.92
CA GLY A 70 -5.27 -10.94 -3.84
C GLY A 70 -4.93 -12.35 -4.34
N ASN A 71 -3.71 -12.55 -4.83
CA ASN A 71 -3.22 -13.84 -5.32
C ASN A 71 -3.13 -14.89 -4.20
N SER A 72 -2.72 -14.48 -2.99
CA SER A 72 -2.65 -15.36 -1.83
C SER A 72 -4.01 -15.94 -1.46
N TYR A 73 -5.08 -15.14 -1.51
CA TYR A 73 -6.45 -15.65 -1.34
C TYR A 73 -6.84 -16.68 -2.41
N ASP A 74 -6.44 -16.46 -3.67
CA ASP A 74 -6.73 -17.40 -4.75
C ASP A 74 -6.01 -18.74 -4.54
N ILE A 75 -4.76 -18.71 -4.06
CA ILE A 75 -3.98 -19.90 -3.69
C ILE A 75 -4.64 -20.66 -2.53
N LEU A 76 -5.06 -19.96 -1.47
CA LEU A 76 -5.73 -20.60 -0.32
C LEU A 76 -7.04 -21.26 -0.74
N LEU A 77 -7.87 -20.58 -1.54
CA LEU A 77 -9.12 -21.13 -2.05
C LEU A 77 -8.91 -22.33 -2.97
N SER A 78 -7.87 -22.30 -3.82
CA SER A 78 -7.49 -23.44 -4.65
C SER A 78 -7.05 -24.62 -3.79
N THR A 79 -6.22 -24.37 -2.78
CA THR A 79 -5.70 -25.41 -1.87
C THR A 79 -6.84 -26.13 -1.16
N ILE A 80 -7.83 -25.40 -0.63
CA ILE A 80 -9.01 -26.02 0.00
C ILE A 80 -9.80 -26.83 -1.03
N SER A 81 -9.97 -26.31 -2.25
CA SER A 81 -10.65 -27.04 -3.32
C SER A 81 -9.90 -28.31 -3.76
N ASP A 82 -8.58 -28.32 -3.63
CA ASP A 82 -7.77 -29.51 -3.89
C ASP A 82 -7.90 -30.54 -2.77
N ILE A 83 -7.90 -30.09 -1.50
CA ILE A 83 -8.12 -30.97 -0.34
C ILE A 83 -9.50 -31.63 -0.41
N GLU A 84 -10.57 -30.87 -0.70
CA GLU A 84 -11.94 -31.38 -0.81
C GLU A 84 -12.08 -32.56 -1.79
N LYS A 85 -11.24 -32.66 -2.83
CA LYS A 85 -11.28 -33.77 -3.80
C LYS A 85 -10.95 -35.12 -3.18
N TYR A 86 -10.18 -35.13 -2.09
CA TYR A 86 -9.65 -36.34 -1.46
C TYR A 86 -10.32 -36.65 -0.12
N VAL A 87 -11.14 -35.74 0.41
CA VAL A 87 -11.83 -35.92 1.69
C VAL A 87 -13.17 -36.61 1.46
N THR A 88 -13.41 -37.70 2.20
CA THR A 88 -14.68 -38.43 2.20
C THR A 88 -15.47 -38.27 3.49
N ASP A 89 -14.85 -37.71 4.53
CA ASP A 89 -15.49 -37.43 5.81
C ASP A 89 -16.43 -36.23 5.69
N GLY A 90 -17.71 -36.43 5.99
CA GLY A 90 -18.74 -35.41 5.84
C GLY A 90 -18.61 -34.22 6.80
N ILE A 91 -18.03 -34.42 7.99
CA ILE A 91 -17.77 -33.35 8.95
C ILE A 91 -16.63 -32.47 8.42
N VAL A 92 -15.53 -33.10 7.98
CA VAL A 92 -14.39 -32.37 7.43
C VAL A 92 -14.79 -31.60 6.16
N LEU A 93 -15.64 -32.17 5.31
CA LEU A 93 -16.18 -31.45 4.14
C LEU A 93 -17.00 -30.22 4.54
N MET A 94 -17.74 -30.27 5.65
CA MET A 94 -18.50 -29.11 6.16
C MET A 94 -17.55 -28.02 6.64
N GLU A 95 -16.52 -28.38 7.42
CA GLU A 95 -15.49 -27.44 7.90
C GLU A 95 -14.72 -26.77 6.74
N LEU A 96 -14.38 -27.52 5.70
CA LEU A 96 -13.71 -26.97 4.51
C LEU A 96 -14.59 -25.96 3.77
N ARG A 97 -15.90 -26.20 3.70
CA ARG A 97 -16.86 -25.26 3.09
C ARG A 97 -16.98 -23.98 3.89
N GLU A 98 -17.13 -24.09 5.22
CA GLU A 98 -17.16 -22.93 6.12
C GLU A 98 -15.84 -22.12 6.04
N CYS A 99 -14.71 -22.81 5.91
CA CYS A 99 -13.41 -22.18 5.71
C CYS A 99 -13.36 -21.36 4.41
N LYS A 100 -13.85 -21.91 3.29
CA LYS A 100 -13.95 -21.16 2.01
C LYS A 100 -14.83 -19.93 2.12
N GLU A 101 -15.97 -20.05 2.78
CA GLU A 101 -16.90 -18.92 2.97
C GLU A 101 -16.26 -17.83 3.82
N SER A 102 -15.59 -18.20 4.91
CA SER A 102 -14.83 -17.26 5.75
C SER A 102 -13.68 -16.58 4.98
N LEU A 103 -12.95 -17.31 4.14
CA LEU A 103 -11.90 -16.73 3.29
C LEU A 103 -12.46 -15.74 2.27
N ARG A 104 -13.61 -16.04 1.65
CA ARG A 104 -14.27 -15.11 0.72
C ARG A 104 -14.77 -13.86 1.44
N ALA A 105 -15.40 -14.02 2.60
CA ALA A 105 -15.89 -12.90 3.41
C ALA A 105 -14.73 -12.00 3.87
N SER A 106 -13.65 -12.58 4.39
CA SER A 106 -12.46 -11.81 4.79
C SER A 106 -11.78 -11.11 3.61
N ARG A 107 -11.70 -11.73 2.42
CA ARG A 107 -11.18 -11.07 1.21
C ARG A 107 -12.00 -9.84 0.83
N ILE A 108 -13.33 -9.92 0.95
CA ILE A 108 -14.22 -8.77 0.69
C ILE A 108 -13.95 -7.69 1.72
N TYR A 109 -14.01 -8.03 3.01
CA TYR A 109 -13.75 -7.11 4.12
C TYR A 109 -12.43 -6.34 3.95
N MET A 110 -11.34 -7.03 3.60
CA MET A 110 -10.03 -6.40 3.36
C MET A 110 -10.05 -5.38 2.22
N LYS A 111 -10.86 -5.61 1.17
CA LYS A 111 -10.97 -4.70 0.01
C LYS A 111 -11.87 -3.50 0.28
N THR A 112 -12.92 -3.67 1.08
CA THR A 112 -13.98 -2.67 1.23
C THR A 112 -13.88 -1.92 2.55
N ASP A 113 -13.90 -2.64 3.67
CA ASP A 113 -14.19 -2.09 4.99
C ASP A 113 -12.95 -1.91 5.85
N PHE A 114 -11.91 -2.73 5.65
CA PHE A 114 -10.72 -2.71 6.51
C PHE A 114 -10.10 -1.31 6.64
N LYS A 115 -9.94 -0.59 5.52
CA LYS A 115 -9.42 0.79 5.51
C LYS A 115 -10.23 1.78 6.35
N MET A 116 -11.52 1.52 6.56
CA MET A 116 -12.40 2.37 7.38
C MET A 116 -12.25 2.09 8.86
N HIS A 117 -11.75 0.91 9.22
CA HIS A 117 -11.51 0.51 10.60
C HIS A 117 -10.11 0.87 11.08
N VAL A 118 -9.16 1.15 10.18
CA VAL A 118 -7.82 1.63 10.54
C VAL A 118 -7.89 3.04 11.13
N LYS A 119 -7.43 3.20 12.38
CA LYS A 119 -7.44 4.46 13.16
C LYS A 119 -6.11 4.68 13.84
N GLN A 120 -5.82 5.91 14.28
CA GLN A 120 -4.60 6.21 15.05
C GLN A 120 -4.48 5.32 16.30
N VAL A 121 -5.57 5.20 17.05
CA VAL A 121 -5.70 4.32 18.21
C VAL A 121 -6.99 3.55 18.06
N ASP A 122 -6.94 2.24 18.29
CA ASP A 122 -8.09 1.35 18.31
C ASP A 122 -7.88 0.27 19.39
N HIS A 123 -8.92 -0.51 19.70
CA HIS A 123 -8.84 -1.65 20.61
C HIS A 123 -8.37 -2.93 19.92
N CYS A 124 -8.47 -2.96 18.60
CA CYS A 124 -7.91 -4.02 17.77
C CYS A 124 -6.51 -3.61 17.29
N SER A 125 -5.49 -4.42 17.61
CA SER A 125 -4.11 -4.18 17.19
C SER A 125 -3.96 -4.03 15.68
N ASP A 126 -4.71 -4.82 14.91
CA ASP A 126 -4.67 -4.82 13.44
C ASP A 126 -5.31 -3.57 12.83
N HIS A 127 -6.09 -2.82 13.63
CA HIS A 127 -6.73 -1.57 13.23
C HIS A 127 -6.00 -0.33 13.77
N CYS A 128 -5.03 -0.51 14.67
CA CYS A 128 -4.34 0.60 15.33
C CYS A 128 -3.05 0.96 14.58
N ILE A 129 -3.04 2.12 13.92
CA ILE A 129 -1.88 2.63 13.18
C ILE A 129 -0.68 2.81 14.10
N ASN A 130 -0.87 3.38 15.30
CA ASN A 130 0.23 3.65 16.22
C ASN A 130 0.94 2.35 16.61
N TYR A 131 0.18 1.30 16.88
CA TYR A 131 0.74 -0.01 17.19
C TYR A 131 1.36 -0.69 15.96
N ALA A 132 0.65 -0.68 14.82
CA ALA A 132 1.11 -1.32 13.58
C ALA A 132 2.41 -0.71 13.02
N LEU A 133 2.66 0.57 13.27
CA LEU A 133 3.89 1.28 12.88
C LEU A 133 4.93 1.38 14.01
N SER A 134 4.67 0.76 15.16
CA SER A 134 5.61 0.77 16.29
C SER A 134 6.79 -0.17 16.08
N ASP A 135 7.90 0.11 16.74
CA ASP A 135 9.04 -0.81 16.83
C ASP A 135 9.03 -1.51 18.21
N PRO A 136 8.85 -2.84 18.28
CA PRO A 136 8.88 -3.55 19.55
C PRO A 136 10.27 -3.64 20.19
N HIS A 137 11.34 -3.31 19.46
CA HIS A 137 12.73 -3.39 19.94
C HIS A 137 13.34 -2.03 20.27
N ASP A 138 12.72 -0.92 19.84
CA ASP A 138 13.14 0.43 20.20
C ASP A 138 12.14 1.08 21.15
N THR A 139 12.52 1.24 22.41
CA THR A 139 11.69 1.84 23.45
C THR A 139 11.25 3.27 23.16
N HIS A 140 11.95 3.99 22.27
CA HIS A 140 11.56 5.34 21.85
C HIS A 140 10.50 5.35 20.75
N PHE A 141 10.35 4.24 20.00
CA PHE A 141 9.36 4.09 18.92
C PHE A 141 8.31 3.02 19.22
N GLN A 142 8.36 2.39 20.38
CA GLN A 142 7.35 1.47 20.85
C GLN A 142 6.06 2.23 21.18
N GLN A 143 4.92 1.70 20.73
CA GLN A 143 3.58 2.19 21.07
C GLN A 143 2.73 0.99 21.43
N SER A 144 1.84 1.16 22.42
CA SER A 144 0.84 0.15 22.77
C SER A 144 -0.47 0.42 22.05
N CYS A 145 -1.17 -0.67 21.70
CA CYS A 145 -2.60 -0.63 21.39
C CYS A 145 -3.37 -0.77 22.70
N ASN A 146 -4.37 0.08 22.95
CA ASN A 146 -5.16 0.07 24.19
C ASN A 146 -6.42 -0.77 24.03
#